data_AF-A0A7D4U8T3-F1
#
_entry.id   AF-A0A7D4U8T3-F1
#
_cell.length_a   1.000
_cell.length_b   1.000
_cell.length_c   1.000
_cell.angle_alpha   90.00
_cell.angle_beta   90.00
_cell.angle_gamma   90.00
#
_symmetry.space_group_name_H-M   'P 1'
#
loop_
_entity.id
_entity.type
_entity.pdbx_description
1 polymer ?
#
loop_
_entity_poly.entity_id
_entity_poly.type
_entity_poly.pdbx_seq_one_letter_code
_entity_poly.pdbx_strand_id
1 'polypeptide(L)' 'MSNAADNIQPIPGPMNKKQLAAWYRVGVKLFDGWYDALIPEEAKERIGPYTGRCYTPAQLEIIIHYLGRPE' A
#
# COMPACT_ATOMS: atom_id res chain seq x y z
N MET A 1 -5.20 -28.86 -12.29
CA MET A 1 -5.68 -27.47 -12.38
C MET A 1 -5.39 -26.84 -11.03
N SER A 2 -4.26 -26.15 -10.88
CA SER A 2 -3.89 -25.51 -9.62
C SER A 2 -4.70 -24.21 -9.51
N ASN A 3 -5.65 -24.16 -8.59
CA ASN A 3 -6.40 -22.93 -8.31
C ASN A 3 -5.43 -21.86 -7.82
N ALA A 4 -5.13 -20.88 -8.67
CA ALA A 4 -4.26 -19.75 -8.38
C ALA A 4 -4.93 -18.71 -7.45
N ALA A 5 -5.80 -19.14 -6.53
CA ALA A 5 -6.62 -18.26 -5.71
C ALA A 5 -6.06 -18.05 -4.27
N ASP A 6 -5.15 -18.89 -3.78
CA ASP A 6 -4.95 -19.02 -2.33
C ASP A 6 -3.55 -18.68 -1.80
N ASN A 7 -2.76 -17.86 -2.51
CA ASN A 7 -1.48 -17.37 -1.95
C ASN A 7 -1.40 -15.85 -1.85
N ILE A 8 -2.55 -15.21 -1.62
CA ILE A 8 -2.57 -13.78 -1.36
C ILE A 8 -2.14 -13.57 0.10
N GLN A 9 -0.83 -13.44 0.37
CA GLN A 9 -0.26 -13.19 1.72
C GLN A 9 -1.02 -12.08 2.47
N PRO A 10 -1.64 -12.32 3.63
CA PRO A 10 -2.50 -11.33 4.29
C PRO A 10 -1.74 -10.02 4.52
N ILE A 11 -2.45 -8.88 4.44
CA ILE A 11 -1.83 -7.58 4.76
C ILE A 11 -1.31 -7.69 6.20
N PRO A 12 -0.01 -7.45 6.45
CA PRO A 12 0.65 -7.78 7.72
C PRO A 12 0.25 -6.86 8.90
N GLY A 13 -0.91 -6.21 8.83
CA GLY A 13 -1.41 -5.26 9.82
C GLY A 13 -1.03 -3.81 9.52
N PRO A 14 -1.27 -2.89 10.48
CA PRO A 14 -0.96 -1.48 10.30
C PRO A 14 0.53 -1.25 10.03
N MET A 15 0.84 -0.53 8.95
CA MET A 15 2.21 -0.23 8.54
C MET A 15 2.42 1.26 8.37
N ASN A 16 3.56 1.76 8.85
CA ASN A 16 4.02 3.08 8.47
C ASN A 16 4.59 3.08 7.05
N LYS A 17 4.79 4.26 6.49
CA LYS A 17 5.29 4.43 5.11
C LYS A 17 6.64 3.74 4.85
N LYS A 18 7.53 3.68 5.85
CA LYS A 18 8.83 2.98 5.71
C LYS A 18 8.65 1.47 5.63
N GLN A 19 7.80 0.89 6.48
CA GLN A 19 7.46 -0.53 6.44
C GLN A 19 6.78 -0.90 5.12
N LEU A 20 5.87 -0.04 4.65
CA LEU A 20 5.19 -0.24 3.38
C LEU A 20 6.17 -0.20 2.20
N ALA A 21 7.05 0.81 2.13
CA ALA A 21 8.09 0.87 1.11
C ALA A 21 9.02 -0.35 1.14
N ALA A 22 9.39 -0.84 2.34
CA ALA A 22 10.18 -2.05 2.49
C ALA A 22 9.43 -3.30 2.01
N TRP A 23 8.11 -3.38 2.20
CA TRP A 23 7.29 -4.47 1.69
C TRP A 23 7.26 -4.50 0.16
N TYR A 24 7.22 -3.34 -0.49
CA TYR A 24 7.40 -3.19 -1.94
C TYR A 24 8.86 -3.31 -2.40
N ARG A 25 9.81 -3.53 -1.48
CA ARG A 25 11.25 -3.61 -1.75
C ARG A 25 11.81 -2.37 -2.47
N VAL A 26 11.30 -1.19 -2.14
CA VAL A 26 11.74 0.09 -2.70
C VAL A 26 12.16 1.09 -1.63
N GLY A 27 12.91 2.11 -2.06
CA GLY A 27 13.20 3.26 -1.21
C GLY A 27 11.97 4.13 -0.97
N VAL A 28 11.88 4.76 0.20
CA VAL A 28 10.73 5.59 0.62
C VAL A 28 10.42 6.70 -0.40
N LYS A 29 11.44 7.36 -0.96
CA LYS A 29 11.25 8.41 -1.96
C LYS A 29 10.64 7.90 -3.27
N LEU A 30 10.98 6.68 -3.67
CA LEU A 30 10.38 6.06 -4.86
C LEU A 30 8.93 5.67 -4.56
N PHE A 31 8.68 5.12 -3.37
CA PHE A 31 7.33 4.84 -2.91
C PHE A 31 6.45 6.11 -2.88
N ASP A 32 6.99 7.24 -2.43
CA ASP A 32 6.30 8.54 -2.48
C ASP A 32 5.92 8.92 -3.91
N GLY A 33 6.84 8.76 -4.86
CA GLY A 33 6.57 9.01 -6.27
C GLY A 33 5.46 8.11 -6.83
N TRP A 34 5.42 6.83 -6.43
CA TRP A 34 4.34 5.92 -6.82
C TRP A 34 3.00 6.32 -6.21
N TYR A 35 3.00 6.65 -4.91
CA TYR A 35 1.82 7.12 -4.21
C TYR A 35 1.23 8.36 -4.89
N ASP A 36 2.09 9.31 -5.27
CA ASP A 36 1.64 10.56 -5.87
C ASP A 36 1.17 10.39 -7.32
N ALA A 37 1.84 9.53 -8.10
CA ALA A 37 1.58 9.36 -9.54
C ALA A 37 0.47 8.34 -9.86
N LEU A 38 0.30 7.30 -9.04
CA LEU A 38 -0.58 6.17 -9.36
C LEU A 38 -1.87 6.14 -8.54
N ILE A 39 -1.90 6.83 -7.40
CA ILE A 39 -3.12 6.94 -6.59
C ILE A 39 -3.86 8.22 -6.98
N PRO A 40 -5.13 8.14 -7.43
CA PRO A 40 -5.93 9.31 -7.75
C PRO A 40 -6.21 10.20 -6.52
N GLU A 41 -6.43 11.49 -6.72
CA GLU A 41 -6.70 12.43 -5.61
C GLU A 41 -7.95 12.03 -4.80
N GLU A 42 -9.00 11.53 -5.43
CA GLU A 42 -10.21 11.04 -4.75
C GLU A 42 -9.91 9.84 -3.83
N ALA A 43 -8.92 9.02 -4.18
CA ALA A 43 -8.47 7.92 -3.35
C ALA A 43 -7.56 8.42 -2.21
N LYS A 44 -6.72 9.43 -2.47
CA LYS A 44 -5.91 10.08 -1.43
C LYS A 44 -6.77 10.75 -0.37
N GLU A 45 -7.90 11.36 -0.73
CA GLU A 45 -8.87 11.91 0.24
C GLU A 45 -9.44 10.83 1.16
N ARG A 46 -9.73 9.63 0.62
CA ARG A 46 -10.21 8.48 1.39
C ARG A 46 -9.14 7.88 2.29
N ILE A 47 -7.88 7.88 1.84
CA ILE A 47 -6.74 7.49 2.67
C ILE A 47 -6.56 8.54 3.79
N GLY A 48 -6.75 9.82 3.48
CA GLY A 48 -6.57 10.93 4.38
C GLY A 48 -5.10 11.33 4.55
N PRO A 49 -4.83 12.43 5.26
CA PRO A 49 -3.48 12.93 5.45
C PRO A 49 -2.63 11.92 6.25
N TYR A 50 -1.42 11.68 5.77
CA TYR A 50 -0.44 10.88 6.51
C TYR A 50 0.08 11.69 7.71
N THR A 51 -0.47 11.45 8.89
CA THR A 51 -0.13 12.17 10.13
C THR A 51 1.09 11.61 10.87
N GLY A 52 1.96 10.86 10.18
CA GLY A 52 3.14 10.23 10.78
C GLY A 52 2.85 8.95 11.58
N ARG A 53 1.61 8.43 11.50
CA ARG A 53 1.19 7.14 12.09
C ARG A 53 1.17 6.03 11.04
N CYS A 54 0.97 4.78 11.48
CA CYS A 54 0.72 3.67 10.57
C CYS A 54 -0.59 3.89 9.78
N TYR A 55 -0.60 3.47 8.51
CA TYR A 55 -1.82 3.27 7.76
C TYR A 55 -2.66 2.16 8.41
N THR A 56 -3.97 2.37 8.49
CA THR A 56 -4.92 1.34 8.92
C THR A 56 -5.05 0.25 7.84
N PRO A 57 -5.57 -0.94 8.19
CA PRO A 57 -5.81 -1.99 7.19
C PRO A 57 -6.64 -1.51 6.00
N ALA A 58 -7.71 -0.72 6.23
CA ALA A 58 -8.54 -0.17 5.16
C ALA A 58 -7.77 0.82 4.25
N GLN A 59 -6.88 1.65 4.83
CA GLN A 59 -6.02 2.53 4.03
C GLN A 59 -5.01 1.73 3.20
N LEU A 60 -4.45 0.67 3.78
CA LEU A 60 -3.53 -0.21 3.07
C LEU A 60 -4.21 -0.94 1.91
N GLU A 61 -5.46 -1.38 2.07
CA GLU A 61 -6.23 -1.98 0.96
C GLU A 61 -6.38 -1.02 -0.21
N ILE A 62 -6.69 0.25 0.04
CA ILE A 62 -6.78 1.27 -1.02
C ILE A 62 -5.42 1.43 -1.70
N ILE A 63 -4.33 1.56 -0.93
CA ILE A 63 -2.99 1.73 -1.49
C ILE A 63 -2.59 0.52 -2.34
N ILE A 64 -2.81 -0.71 -1.85
CA ILE A 64 -2.49 -1.95 -2.54
C ILE A 64 -3.36 -2.15 -3.78
N HIS A 65 -4.63 -1.70 -3.74
CA HIS A 65 -5.51 -1.76 -4.91
C HIS A 65 -4.91 -1.00 -6.11
N TYR A 66 -4.31 0.16 -5.87
CA TYR A 66 -3.70 0.98 -6.93
C TYR A 66 -2.25 0.60 -7.26
N LEU A 67 -1.45 0.26 -6.26
CA LEU A 67 -0.02 -0.07 -6.45
C LEU A 67 0.23 -1.54 -6.80
N GLY A 68 -0.80 -2.40 -6.68
CA GLY A 68 -0.67 -3.84 -6.77
C GLY A 68 -0.14 -4.47 -5.48
N ARG A 69 -0.36 -5.76 -5.28
CA ARG A 69 0.18 -6.47 -4.10
C ARG A 69 1.63 -6.88 -4.38
N PRO A 70 2.59 -6.54 -3.50
CA PRO A 70 3.98 -6.97 -3.67
C PRO A 70 4.12 -8.48 -3.45
N GLU A 71 4.96 -9.12 -4.27
CA GLU A 71 5.30 -10.56 -4.22
C GLU A 71 6.47 -10.89 -3.27
#